data_AF-A0A4Y2MR74-F1
#
_entry.id   AF-A0A4Y2MR74-F1
#
_cell.length_a   1.000
_cell.length_b   1.000
_cell.length_c   1.000
_cell.angle_alpha   90.00
_cell.angle_beta   90.00
_cell.angle_gamma   90.00
#
_symmetry.space_group_name_H-M   'P 1'
#
loop_
_entity.id
_entity.type
_entity.pdbx_description
1 polymer ?
#
loop_
_entity_poly.entity_id
_entity_poly.type
_entity_poly.pdbx_seq_one_letter_code
_entity_poly.pdbx_strand_id
1 'polypeptide(L)'
;MYKLLNEGWFWILGAVIGEDLHKFSGSRVLRTIAIDNSVSDSNQIYNLEENRKIRNAVKERKDKSAAFRVTLLLGVCYAANIGGTGSLIGTPSNLAFIAMLEKLYPGSDEISFATWMMYNVPGLFLCVIIGWFYLWLVNIYFSKRNNTDESKDELYGIILKRYQRLGSLT
;
A
#
# COMPACT_ATOMS: atom_id res chain seq x y z
N MET A 1 -14.24 -33.01 -86.23
CA MET A 1 -14.64 -33.25 -84.82
C MET A 1 -13.53 -32.92 -83.80
N TYR A 2 -12.51 -32.12 -84.18
CA TYR A 2 -11.29 -31.90 -83.38
C TYR A 2 -11.07 -30.42 -83.00
N LYS A 3 -11.94 -29.52 -83.47
CA LYS A 3 -11.80 -28.06 -83.29
C LYS A 3 -12.51 -27.50 -82.04
N LEU A 4 -13.33 -28.30 -81.36
CA LEU A 4 -14.13 -27.86 -80.20
C LEU A 4 -13.55 -28.28 -78.84
N LEU A 5 -12.45 -29.03 -78.82
CA LEU A 5 -11.83 -29.55 -77.59
C LEU A 5 -10.60 -28.77 -77.12
N ASN A 6 -10.08 -27.83 -77.92
CA ASN A 6 -8.78 -27.20 -77.63
C ASN A 6 -8.86 -25.85 -76.89
N GLU A 7 -10.00 -25.15 -76.91
CA GLU A 7 -10.07 -23.74 -76.46
C GLU A 7 -10.84 -23.53 -75.14
N GLY A 8 -11.64 -24.49 -74.70
CA GLY A 8 -12.56 -24.29 -73.55
C GLY A 8 -12.00 -24.68 -72.17
N TRP A 9 -11.08 -25.65 -72.12
CA TRP A 9 -10.62 -26.21 -70.85
C TRP A 9 -9.69 -25.28 -70.07
N PHE A 10 -8.90 -24.43 -70.76
CA PHE A 10 -8.05 -23.42 -70.14
C PHE A 10 -8.84 -22.36 -69.36
N TRP A 11 -10.03 -21.96 -69.85
CA TRP A 11 -10.89 -21.01 -69.15
C TRP A 11 -11.53 -21.61 -67.90
N ILE A 12 -11.91 -22.90 -67.95
CA ILE A 12 -12.45 -23.61 -66.79
C ILE A 12 -11.36 -23.80 -65.73
N LEU A 13 -10.14 -24.16 -66.15
CA LEU A 13 -9.01 -24.27 -65.22
C LEU A 13 -8.68 -22.91 -64.59
N GLY A 14 -8.66 -21.84 -65.38
CA GLY A 14 -8.41 -20.48 -64.90
C GLY A 14 -9.48 -19.98 -63.92
N ALA A 15 -10.75 -20.29 -64.18
CA ALA A 15 -11.86 -19.93 -63.29
C ALA A 15 -11.83 -20.71 -61.96
N VAL A 16 -11.60 -22.02 -62.01
CA VAL A 16 -11.49 -22.88 -60.81
C VAL A 16 -10.30 -22.47 -59.96
N ILE A 17 -9.14 -22.27 -60.58
CA ILE A 17 -7.92 -21.82 -59.88
C ILE A 17 -8.10 -20.42 -59.30
N GLY A 18 -8.80 -19.52 -60.00
CA GLY A 18 -9.11 -18.17 -59.53
C GLY A 18 -10.04 -18.14 -58.30
N GLU A 19 -11.11 -18.94 -58.30
CA GLU A 19 -12.02 -19.07 -57.15
C GLU A 19 -11.32 -19.70 -55.94
N ASP A 20 -10.53 -20.75 -56.16
CA ASP A 20 -9.76 -21.41 -55.10
C ASP A 20 -8.67 -20.50 -54.52
N LEU A 21 -8.00 -19.69 -55.35
CA LEU A 21 -7.03 -18.68 -54.88
C LEU A 21 -7.69 -17.57 -54.06
N HIS A 22 -8.86 -17.08 -54.47
CA HIS A 22 -9.58 -16.04 -53.76
C HIS A 22 -10.07 -16.53 -52.38
N LYS A 23 -10.60 -17.75 -52.31
CA LYS A 23 -11.04 -18.41 -51.07
C LYS A 23 -9.86 -18.74 -50.14
N PHE A 24 -8.73 -19.17 -50.71
CA PHE A 24 -7.51 -19.47 -49.97
C PHE A 24 -6.81 -18.20 -49.44
N SER A 25 -6.90 -17.08 -50.17
CA SER A 25 -6.42 -15.77 -49.72
C SER A 25 -7.24 -15.25 -48.54
N GLY A 26 -8.56 -15.23 -48.64
CA GLY A 26 -9.46 -14.76 -47.57
C GLY A 26 -9.31 -15.55 -46.26
N SER A 27 -9.13 -16.87 -46.35
CA SER A 27 -8.97 -17.73 -45.16
C SER A 27 -7.63 -17.55 -44.43
N ARG A 28 -6.57 -17.11 -45.12
CA ARG A 28 -5.29 -16.76 -44.48
C ARG A 28 -5.34 -15.37 -43.86
N VAL A 29 -5.94 -14.41 -44.57
CA VAL A 29 -6.12 -13.04 -44.08
C VAL A 29 -6.95 -13.02 -42.79
N LEU A 30 -8.08 -13.73 -42.75
CA LEU A 30 -8.91 -13.79 -41.54
C LEU A 30 -8.19 -14.44 -40.35
N ARG A 31 -7.34 -15.45 -40.59
CA ARG A 31 -6.51 -16.07 -39.55
C ARG A 31 -5.43 -15.12 -39.03
N THR A 32 -4.78 -14.37 -39.91
CA THR A 32 -3.78 -13.37 -39.51
C THR A 32 -4.42 -12.26 -38.67
N ILE A 33 -5.60 -11.78 -39.07
CA ILE A 33 -6.34 -10.76 -38.29
C ILE A 33 -6.80 -11.30 -36.94
N ALA A 34 -7.28 -12.56 -36.88
CA ALA A 34 -7.67 -13.18 -35.62
C ALA A 34 -6.48 -13.36 -34.67
N ILE A 35 -5.31 -13.72 -35.18
CA ILE A 35 -4.07 -13.81 -34.40
C ILE A 35 -3.66 -12.43 -33.89
N ASP A 36 -3.66 -11.41 -34.75
CA ASP A 36 -3.28 -10.04 -34.36
C ASP A 36 -4.20 -9.48 -33.27
N ASN A 37 -5.51 -9.68 -33.38
CA ASN A 37 -6.47 -9.30 -32.33
C ASN A 37 -6.21 -10.06 -31.03
N SER A 38 -5.94 -11.37 -31.08
CA SER A 38 -5.65 -12.16 -29.88
C SER A 38 -4.33 -11.78 -29.19
N VAL A 39 -3.31 -11.42 -29.97
CA VAL A 39 -2.02 -10.93 -29.47
C VAL A 39 -2.19 -9.54 -28.87
N SER A 40 -2.97 -8.67 -29.51
CA SER A 40 -3.32 -7.35 -28.99
C SER A 40 -4.07 -7.45 -27.66
N ASP A 41 -5.11 -8.29 -27.56
CA ASP A 41 -5.85 -8.55 -26.32
C ASP A 41 -4.92 -9.10 -25.22
N SER A 42 -4.04 -10.04 -25.56
CA SER A 42 -3.06 -10.59 -24.62
C SER A 42 -2.17 -9.49 -24.06
N ASN A 43 -1.58 -8.66 -24.93
CA ASN A 43 -0.74 -7.53 -24.52
C ASN A 43 -1.50 -6.52 -23.65
N GLN A 44 -2.77 -6.26 -23.93
CA GLN A 44 -3.63 -5.41 -23.08
C GLN A 44 -3.80 -6.00 -21.69
N ILE A 45 -4.12 -7.30 -21.57
CA ILE A 45 -4.28 -7.97 -20.28
C ILE A 45 -2.98 -7.95 -19.48
N TYR A 46 -1.84 -8.24 -20.10
CA TYR A 46 -0.52 -8.16 -19.45
C TYR A 46 -0.23 -6.75 -18.91
N ASN A 47 -0.46 -5.72 -19.73
CA ASN A 47 -0.26 -4.33 -19.32
C ASN A 47 -1.21 -3.93 -18.17
N LEU A 48 -2.46 -4.39 -18.17
CA LEU A 48 -3.42 -4.11 -17.11
C LEU A 48 -3.00 -4.77 -15.78
N GLU A 49 -2.51 -6.00 -15.84
CA GLU A 49 -2.09 -6.74 -14.66
C GLU A 49 -0.79 -6.18 -14.06
N GLU A 50 0.16 -5.78 -14.90
CA GLU A 50 1.37 -5.05 -14.48
C GLU A 50 1.01 -3.70 -13.86
N ASN A 51 0.17 -2.90 -14.52
CA ASN A 51 -0.31 -1.63 -13.97
C ASN A 51 -1.05 -1.81 -12.64
N ARG A 52 -1.82 -2.88 -12.48
CA ARG A 52 -2.48 -3.21 -11.22
C ARG A 52 -1.47 -3.51 -10.12
N LYS A 53 -0.44 -4.30 -10.40
CA LYS A 53 0.65 -4.59 -9.43
C LYS A 53 1.36 -3.31 -9.01
N ILE A 54 1.71 -2.45 -9.97
CA ILE A 54 2.33 -1.15 -9.71
C ILE A 54 1.42 -0.27 -8.85
N ARG A 55 0.13 -0.14 -9.20
CA ARG A 55 -0.84 0.64 -8.42
C ARG A 55 -0.98 0.13 -6.98
N ASN A 56 -1.04 -1.19 -6.80
CA ASN A 56 -1.13 -1.79 -5.47
C ASN A 56 0.14 -1.54 -4.64
N ALA A 57 1.32 -1.73 -5.22
CA ALA A 57 2.59 -1.44 -4.55
C ALA A 57 2.73 0.06 -4.20
N VAL A 58 2.30 0.96 -5.08
CA VAL A 58 2.26 2.40 -4.82
C VAL A 58 1.28 2.74 -3.69
N LYS A 59 0.09 2.14 -3.70
CA LYS A 59 -0.93 2.33 -2.66
C LYS A 59 -0.43 1.86 -1.29
N GLU A 60 0.15 0.66 -1.22
CA GLU A 60 0.70 0.10 0.02
C GLU A 60 1.83 0.97 0.59
N ARG A 61 2.75 1.45 -0.25
CA ARG A 61 3.79 2.40 0.18
C ARG A 61 3.20 3.71 0.69
N LYS A 62 2.17 4.24 0.02
CA LYS A 62 1.49 5.47 0.42
C LYS A 62 0.79 5.32 1.77
N ASP A 63 0.11 4.20 1.99
CA ASP A 63 -0.61 3.90 3.23
C ASP A 63 0.36 3.69 4.40
N LYS A 64 1.46 2.93 4.21
CA LYS A 64 2.55 2.81 5.19
C LYS A 64 3.16 4.17 5.55
N SER A 65 3.40 5.02 4.55
CA SER A 65 3.94 6.37 4.76
C SER A 65 2.96 7.29 5.48
N ALA A 66 1.66 7.17 5.20
CA ALA A 66 0.62 7.95 5.87
C ALA A 66 0.48 7.56 7.35
N ALA A 67 0.43 6.27 7.65
CA ALA A 67 0.40 5.77 9.02
C ALA A 67 1.63 6.24 9.81
N PHE A 68 2.83 6.12 9.22
CA PHE A 68 4.07 6.60 9.84
C PHE A 68 4.02 8.10 10.16
N ARG A 69 3.57 8.93 9.22
CA ARG A 69 3.42 10.38 9.43
C ARG A 69 2.47 10.70 10.58
N VAL A 70 1.32 10.01 10.65
CA VAL A 70 0.33 10.21 11.73
C VAL A 70 0.92 9.81 13.08
N THR A 71 1.58 8.66 13.16
CA THR A 71 2.23 8.19 14.41
C THR A 71 3.31 9.17 14.88
N LEU A 72 4.12 9.69 13.97
CA LEU A 72 5.18 10.64 14.29
C LEU A 72 4.59 11.98 14.77
N LEU A 73 3.53 12.48 14.10
CA LEU A 73 2.82 13.69 14.52
C LEU A 73 2.20 13.54 15.91
N LEU A 74 1.57 12.39 16.20
CA LEU A 74 1.00 12.09 17.52
C LEU A 74 2.08 12.05 18.60
N GLY A 75 3.22 11.41 18.32
CA GLY A 75 4.36 11.34 19.23
C GLY A 75 4.91 12.72 19.57
N VAL A 76 5.08 13.59 18.56
CA VAL A 76 5.56 14.97 18.75
C VAL A 76 4.54 15.81 19.53
N CYS A 77 3.25 15.69 19.24
CA CYS A 77 2.20 16.42 19.95
C CYS A 77 2.15 16.06 21.44
N TYR A 78 2.28 14.76 21.75
CA TYR A 78 2.32 14.30 23.14
C TYR A 78 3.59 14.73 23.87
N ALA A 79 4.74 14.70 23.19
CA ALA A 79 6.00 15.20 23.73
C ALA A 79 5.95 16.72 23.99
N ALA A 80 5.33 17.50 23.10
CA ALA A 80 5.14 18.94 23.27
C ALA A 80 4.25 19.26 24.48
N ASN A 81 3.17 18.51 24.70
CA ASN A 81 2.32 18.68 25.87
C ASN A 81 3.07 18.40 27.18
N ILE A 82 3.89 17.35 27.21
CA ILE A 82 4.70 17.00 28.39
C ILE A 82 5.81 18.03 28.64
N GLY A 83 6.46 18.53 27.57
CA GLY A 83 7.48 19.58 27.68
C GLY A 83 6.91 20.92 28.18
N GLY A 84 5.67 21.22 27.80
CA GLY A 84 4.93 22.40 28.28
C GLY A 84 4.51 22.30 29.75
N THR A 85 4.14 21.11 30.24
CA THR A 85 3.75 20.91 31.65
C THR A 85 4.93 20.85 32.61
N GLY A 86 6.10 20.36 32.18
CA GLY A 86 7.29 20.31 33.03
C GLY A 86 8.12 21.60 33.09
N SER A 87 7.84 22.58 32.23
CA SER A 87 8.52 23.89 32.26
C SER A 87 7.77 24.87 33.16
N LEU A 88 8.50 25.63 34.02
CA LEU A 88 7.93 26.63 34.95
C LEU A 88 7.00 27.64 34.26
N ILE A 89 7.34 28.00 33.02
CA ILE A 89 6.67 29.03 32.20
C ILE A 89 5.62 28.40 31.27
N GLY A 90 5.66 27.08 31.06
CA GLY A 90 4.85 26.43 30.02
C GLY A 90 3.38 26.28 30.36
N THR A 91 3.00 26.36 31.64
CA THR A 91 1.59 26.29 32.08
C THR A 91 1.32 27.33 33.18
N PRO A 92 0.27 28.17 33.06
CA PRO A 92 0.00 29.26 34.01
C PRO A 92 -0.24 28.78 35.46
N SER A 93 -0.66 27.52 35.63
CA SER A 93 -0.82 26.86 36.92
C SER A 93 0.48 26.72 37.72
N ASN A 94 1.60 26.36 37.07
CA ASN A 94 2.91 26.25 37.76
C ASN A 94 3.39 27.62 38.24
N LEU A 95 3.16 28.68 37.46
CA LEU A 95 3.52 30.05 37.82
C LEU A 95 2.64 30.57 38.97
N ALA A 96 1.33 30.30 38.91
CA ALA A 96 0.39 30.69 39.96
C ALA A 96 0.70 29.99 41.29
N PHE A 97 1.17 28.74 41.26
CA PHE A 97 1.57 28.01 42.45
C PHE A 97 2.75 28.68 43.17
N ILE A 98 3.78 29.09 42.44
CA ILE A 98 4.96 29.78 43.01
C ILE A 98 4.55 31.12 43.62
N ALA A 99 3.74 31.90 42.90
CA ALA A 99 3.23 33.17 43.40
C ALA A 99 2.37 33.00 44.67
N MET A 100 1.72 31.84 44.84
CA MET A 100 0.94 31.52 46.04
C MET A 100 1.85 31.05 47.18
N LEU A 101 2.90 30.30 46.88
CA LEU A 101 3.91 29.83 47.84
C LEU A 101 4.68 30.99 48.47
N GLU A 102 5.08 31.96 47.65
CA GLU A 102 5.70 33.23 48.09
C GLU A 102 4.80 34.01 49.06
N LYS A 103 3.48 33.98 48.84
CA LYS A 103 2.49 34.66 49.70
C LYS A 103 2.22 33.93 51.00
N LEU A 104 2.24 32.60 51.01
CA LEU A 104 1.95 31.80 52.22
C LEU A 104 3.18 31.64 53.12
N TYR A 105 4.39 31.63 52.57
CA TYR A 105 5.63 31.40 53.31
C TYR A 105 6.68 32.47 52.99
N PRO A 106 6.57 33.69 53.56
CA PRO A 106 7.46 34.82 53.26
C PRO A 106 8.90 34.68 53.81
N GLY A 107 9.28 33.51 54.35
CA GLY A 107 10.62 33.25 54.92
C GLY A 107 11.28 31.97 54.41
N SER A 108 10.71 31.31 53.40
CA SER A 108 11.35 30.17 52.70
C SER A 108 12.22 30.66 51.55
N ASP A 109 13.25 29.88 51.19
CA ASP A 109 14.08 30.15 50.02
C ASP A 109 13.23 30.42 48.78
N GLU A 110 13.51 31.53 48.08
CA GLU A 110 12.84 31.87 46.81
C GLU A 110 13.04 30.72 45.82
N ILE A 111 11.94 30.15 45.34
CA ILE A 111 11.97 29.14 44.29
C ILE A 111 12.34 29.82 42.98
N SER A 112 13.65 29.88 42.72
CA SER A 112 14.19 30.34 41.45
C SER A 112 13.81 29.38 40.32
N PHE A 113 13.67 29.92 39.12
CA PHE A 113 13.44 29.16 37.89
C PHE A 113 14.41 27.98 37.74
N ALA A 114 15.68 28.18 38.13
CA ALA A 114 16.72 27.15 38.04
C ALA A 114 16.45 25.96 38.97
N THR A 115 16.04 26.21 40.22
CA THR A 115 15.75 25.15 41.22
C THR A 115 14.58 24.29 40.77
N TRP A 116 13.53 24.91 40.24
CA TRP A 116 12.38 24.18 39.70
C TRP A 116 12.73 23.38 38.45
N MET A 117 13.55 23.93 37.56
CA MET A 117 14.04 23.21 36.39
C MET A 117 14.85 21.98 36.81
N MET A 118 15.74 22.11 37.80
CA MET A 118 16.51 20.98 38.35
C MET A 118 15.62 19.87 38.92
N TYR A 119 14.48 20.23 39.53
CA TYR A 119 13.49 19.28 40.03
C TYR A 119 12.67 18.61 38.92
N ASN A 120 12.30 19.35 37.86
CA ASN A 120 11.42 18.84 36.80
C ASN A 120 12.18 18.11 35.68
N VAL A 121 13.44 18.44 35.44
CA VAL A 121 14.31 17.78 34.44
C VAL A 121 14.33 16.25 34.57
N PRO A 122 14.51 15.63 35.76
CA PRO A 122 14.49 14.17 35.86
C PRO A 122 13.12 13.58 35.50
N GLY A 123 12.01 14.25 35.84
CA GLY A 123 10.66 13.85 35.44
C GLY A 123 10.45 13.95 33.93
N LEU A 124 10.93 15.04 33.31
CA LEU A 124 10.90 15.23 31.86
C LEU A 124 11.68 14.12 31.14
N PHE A 125 12.88 13.80 31.64
CA PHE A 125 13.75 12.78 31.08
C PHE A 125 13.09 11.39 31.15
N LEU A 126 12.43 11.08 32.28
CA LEU A 126 11.67 9.85 32.44
C LEU A 126 10.51 9.78 31.45
N CYS A 127 9.74 10.86 31.27
CA CYS A 127 8.67 10.89 30.29
C CYS A 127 9.16 10.74 28.84
N VAL A 128 10.32 11.30 28.49
CA VAL A 128 10.94 11.09 27.17
C VAL A 128 11.32 9.62 26.97
N ILE A 129 11.89 8.97 27.98
CA ILE A 129 12.20 7.53 27.94
C ILE A 129 10.93 6.70 27.78
N ILE A 130 9.85 7.02 28.52
CA ILE A 130 8.56 6.34 28.39
C ILE A 130 7.96 6.58 26.99
N GLY A 131 8.06 7.79 26.45
CA GLY A 131 7.60 8.13 25.11
C GLY A 131 8.35 7.36 24.02
N TRP A 132 9.67 7.23 24.15
CA TRP A 132 10.47 6.34 23.29
C TRP A 132 9.95 4.90 23.41
N PHE A 133 9.84 4.37 24.62
CA PHE A 133 9.41 2.99 24.84
C PHE A 133 8.01 2.72 24.27
N TYR A 134 7.11 3.68 24.40
CA TYR A 134 5.77 3.63 23.81
C TYR A 134 5.81 3.56 22.27
N LEU A 135 6.60 4.42 21.62
CA LEU A 135 6.76 4.37 20.16
C LEU A 135 7.38 3.05 19.68
N TRP A 136 8.35 2.53 20.43
CA TRP A 136 8.98 1.24 20.14
C TRP A 136 7.98 0.07 20.27
N LEU A 137 7.18 0.06 21.34
CA LEU A 137 6.12 -0.94 21.53
C LEU A 137 5.04 -0.85 20.44
N VAL A 138 4.60 0.35 20.08
CA VAL A 138 3.61 0.54 19.01
C VAL A 138 4.13 0.01 17.68
N ASN A 139 5.41 0.27 17.34
CA ASN A 139 6.02 -0.23 16.12
C ASN A 139 6.03 -1.77 16.08
N ILE A 140 6.46 -2.41 17.18
CA ILE A 140 6.49 -3.87 17.29
C ILE A 140 5.07 -4.47 17.22
N TYR A 141 4.13 -3.88 17.95
CA TYR A 141 2.75 -4.37 17.99
C TYR A 141 2.08 -4.27 16.61
N PHE A 142 2.26 -3.15 15.91
CA PHE A 142 1.73 -2.97 14.56
C PHE A 142 2.40 -3.90 13.54
N SER A 143 3.71 -4.12 13.67
CA SER A 143 4.46 -5.06 12.83
C SER A 143 4.00 -6.51 13.02
N LYS A 144 3.67 -6.92 14.26
CA LYS A 144 3.23 -8.28 14.57
C LYS A 144 1.80 -8.56 14.11
N ARG A 145 0.92 -7.55 14.18
CA ARG A 145 -0.47 -7.65 13.72
C ARG A 145 -0.57 -7.84 12.20
N ASN A 146 0.14 -7.03 11.42
CA ASN A 146 0.10 -7.14 9.95
C ASN A 146 0.58 -8.51 9.44
N ASN A 147 1.67 -9.05 9.99
CA ASN A 147 2.16 -10.38 9.61
C ASN A 147 1.18 -11.52 9.96
N THR A 148 0.37 -11.35 11.01
CA THR A 148 -0.54 -12.39 11.48
C THR A 148 -1.81 -12.44 10.63
N ASP A 149 -2.34 -11.30 10.21
CA ASP A 149 -3.52 -11.24 9.34
C ASP A 149 -3.17 -11.68 7.91
N GLU A 150 -2.04 -11.21 7.35
CA GLU A 150 -1.57 -11.60 6.01
C GLU A 150 -1.33 -13.13 5.90
N SER A 151 -0.69 -13.72 6.92
CA SER A 151 -0.43 -15.17 6.94
C SER A 151 -1.70 -16.02 7.07
N LYS A 152 -2.73 -15.53 7.77
CA LYS A 152 -4.03 -16.21 7.85
C LYS A 152 -4.77 -16.18 6.52
N ASP A 153 -4.79 -15.03 5.85
CA ASP A 153 -5.49 -14.87 4.57
C ASP A 153 -4.87 -15.76 3.48
N GLU A 154 -3.54 -15.84 3.42
CA GLU A 154 -2.85 -16.80 2.54
C GLU A 154 -3.19 -18.26 2.88
N LEU A 155 -3.18 -18.62 4.17
CA LEU A 155 -3.49 -19.97 4.63
C LEU A 155 -4.92 -20.38 4.26
N TYR A 156 -5.91 -19.50 4.45
CA TYR A 156 -7.29 -19.74 4.03
C TYR A 156 -7.39 -19.91 2.51
N GLY A 157 -6.68 -19.09 1.73
CA GLY A 157 -6.61 -19.22 0.28
C GLY A 157 -6.09 -20.59 -0.16
N ILE A 158 -5.03 -21.09 0.49
CA ILE A 158 -4.47 -22.42 0.21
C ILE A 158 -5.44 -23.53 0.59
N ILE A 159 -6.09 -23.44 1.75
CA ILE A 159 -7.05 -24.45 2.22
C ILE A 159 -8.23 -24.54 1.26
N LEU A 160 -8.82 -23.41 0.85
CA LEU A 160 -9.94 -23.37 -0.09
C LEU A 160 -9.55 -23.91 -1.46
N LYS A 161 -8.35 -23.58 -1.95
CA LYS A 161 -7.84 -24.10 -3.23
C LYS A 161 -7.65 -25.61 -3.20
N ARG A 162 -7.23 -26.17 -2.06
CA ARG A 162 -7.15 -27.62 -1.84
C ARG A 162 -8.53 -28.26 -1.71
N TYR A 163 -9.46 -27.62 -1.01
CA TYR A 163 -10.84 -28.08 -0.88
C TYR A 163 -11.53 -28.20 -2.24
N GLN A 164 -11.39 -27.19 -3.11
CA GLN A 164 -11.92 -27.23 -4.47
C GLN A 164 -11.30 -28.34 -5.33
N ARG A 165 -10.01 -28.65 -5.13
CA ARG A 165 -9.31 -29.71 -5.88
C ARG A 165 -9.72 -31.11 -5.45
N LEU A 166 -10.24 -31.28 -4.24
CA LEU A 166 -10.64 -32.58 -3.70
C LEU A 166 -12.02 -33.05 -4.22
N GLY A 167 -12.78 -32.17 -4.89
CA GLY A 167 -14.17 -32.46 -5.25
C GLY A 167 -15.09 -32.47 -4.02
N SER A 168 -16.39 -32.24 -4.20
CA SER A 168 -17.30 -32.28 -3.07
C SER A 168 -17.35 -33.71 -2.52
N LEU A 169 -17.14 -33.85 -1.21
CA LEU A 169 -17.49 -35.05 -0.46
C LEU A 169 -19.02 -35.11 -0.39
N THR A 170 -19.64 -35.56 -1.48
CA THR A 170 -21.05 -35.95 -1.51
C THR A 170 -21.12 -37.42 -1.88
#